data_AF-A0A2E4W553-F1
#
_entry.id   AF-A0A2E4W553-F1
#
_cell.length_a   1.000
_cell.length_b   1.000
_cell.length_c   1.000
_cell.angle_alpha   90.00
_cell.angle_beta   90.00
_cell.angle_gamma   90.00
#
_symmetry.space_group_name_H-M   'P 1'
#
loop_
_entity.id
_entity.type
_entity.pdbx_description
1 polymer ?
#
loop_
_entity_poly.entity_id
_entity_poly.type
_entity_poly.pdbx_seq_one_letter_code
_entity_poly.pdbx_strand_id
1 'polypeptide(L)'
;MSDALRALLVTAVASGAGFAWLSLRTLRIAGDAPNRLGAELRLAQTAALLLVFVAGAYLGFTAAAAPSAAGGLDVALGLGFFVVAAHAPTRDPREALIILALAFLAHAVVDILHRPGVLPVGIVPLWYLTGCAVYNVVIGALCYLPLLKR
;
A
#
# COMPACT_ATOMS: atom_id res chain seq x y z
N MET A 1 -24.46 -2.01 7.91
CA MET A 1 -23.08 -1.58 7.57
C MET A 1 -22.67 -0.54 8.60
N SER A 2 -21.54 -0.70 9.30
CA SER A 2 -21.07 0.29 10.28
C SER A 2 -20.47 1.52 9.58
N ASP A 3 -20.41 2.66 10.27
CA ASP A 3 -19.80 3.88 9.74
C ASP A 3 -18.31 3.69 9.42
N ALA A 4 -17.60 2.94 10.26
CA ALA A 4 -16.19 2.58 10.02
C ALA A 4 -16.01 1.78 8.73
N LEU A 5 -16.86 0.77 8.48
CA LEU A 5 -16.82 -0.01 7.25
C LEU A 5 -17.14 0.87 6.03
N ARG A 6 -18.11 1.77 6.15
CA ARG A 6 -18.43 2.73 5.08
C ARG A 6 -17.24 3.63 4.75
N ALA A 7 -16.62 4.22 5.77
CA ALA A 7 -15.46 5.08 5.61
C ALA A 7 -14.30 4.35 4.91
N LEU A 8 -13.97 3.14 5.38
CA LEU A 8 -12.90 2.33 4.80
C LEU A 8 -13.17 1.94 3.34
N LEU A 9 -14.42 1.59 3.00
CA LEU A 9 -14.81 1.30 1.62
C LEU A 9 -14.68 2.54 0.73
N VAL A 10 -15.19 3.69 1.17
CA VAL A 10 -15.09 4.95 0.40
C VAL A 10 -13.62 5.33 0.20
N THR A 11 -12.81 5.23 1.25
CA THR A 11 -11.37 5.49 1.17
C THR A 11 -10.70 4.56 0.16
N ALA A 12 -10.89 3.24 0.28
CA ALA A 12 -10.27 2.26 -0.62
C ALA A 12 -10.69 2.45 -2.07
N VAL A 13 -11.97 2.74 -2.34
CA VAL A 13 -12.46 2.99 -3.70
C VAL A 13 -11.89 4.29 -4.25
N ALA A 14 -11.93 5.38 -3.48
CA ALA A 14 -11.46 6.68 -3.94
C ALA A 14 -9.94 6.67 -4.21
N SER A 15 -9.14 6.14 -3.26
CA SER A 15 -7.69 6.05 -3.41
C SER A 15 -7.30 5.06 -4.50
N GLY A 16 -7.97 3.90 -4.57
CA GLY A 16 -7.71 2.88 -5.58
C GLY A 16 -8.04 3.34 -7.00
N ALA A 17 -9.21 3.96 -7.21
CA ALA A 17 -9.60 4.50 -8.50
C ALA A 17 -8.69 5.66 -8.94
N GLY A 18 -8.35 6.57 -8.02
CA GLY A 18 -7.42 7.66 -8.29
C GLY A 18 -6.03 7.16 -8.70
N PHE A 19 -5.50 6.18 -7.97
CA PHE A 19 -4.20 5.59 -8.27
C PHE A 19 -4.21 4.79 -9.59
N ALA A 20 -5.27 4.01 -9.83
CA ALA A 20 -5.45 3.29 -11.10
C ALA A 20 -5.48 4.26 -12.29
N TRP A 21 -6.18 5.38 -12.16
CA TRP A 21 -6.20 6.41 -13.18
C TRP A 21 -4.80 7.00 -13.45
N LEU A 22 -4.03 7.31 -12.40
CA LEU A 22 -2.64 7.80 -12.54
C LEU A 22 -1.72 6.76 -13.20
N SER A 23 -1.83 5.49 -12.81
CA SER A 23 -1.05 4.39 -13.39
C SER A 23 -1.38 4.21 -14.88
N LEU A 24 -2.67 4.15 -15.23
CA LEU A 24 -3.12 4.04 -16.62
C LEU A 24 -2.72 5.26 -17.47
N ARG A 25 -2.76 6.46 -16.89
CA ARG A 25 -2.28 7.68 -17.58
C ARG A 25 -0.78 7.57 -17.87
N THR A 26 0.00 7.11 -16.90
CA THR A 26 1.46 6.92 -17.04
C THR A 26 1.79 5.85 -18.08
N LEU A 27 1.06 4.72 -18.09
CA LEU A 27 1.20 3.64 -19.09
C LEU A 27 0.97 4.11 -20.53
N ARG A 28 0.14 5.13 -20.73
CA ARG A 28 -0.19 5.68 -22.06
C ARG A 28 0.90 6.61 -22.61
N ILE A 29 1.87 7.03 -21.81
CA ILE A 29 2.98 7.88 -22.25
C ILE A 29 4.01 7.02 -23.01
N ALA A 30 4.46 7.48 -24.19
CA ALA A 30 5.46 6.78 -24.98
C ALA A 30 6.77 6.59 -24.20
N GLY A 31 7.47 5.48 -24.44
CA GLY A 31 8.67 5.08 -23.67
C GLY A 31 9.84 6.04 -23.78
N ASP A 32 9.95 6.70 -24.93
CA ASP A 32 10.96 7.68 -25.31
C ASP A 32 10.55 9.13 -24.97
N ALA A 33 9.32 9.36 -24.52
CA ALA A 33 8.85 10.70 -24.25
C ALA A 33 9.52 11.30 -22.98
N PRO A 34 10.05 12.53 -23.06
CA PRO A 34 10.82 13.13 -21.96
C PRO A 34 9.97 13.36 -20.69
N ASN A 35 8.65 13.48 -20.83
CA ASN A 35 7.73 13.65 -19.71
C ASN A 35 7.39 12.33 -18.98
N ARG A 36 7.84 11.17 -19.47
CA ARG A 36 7.56 9.87 -18.85
C ARG A 36 8.21 9.72 -17.48
N LEU A 37 9.48 10.12 -17.35
CA LEU A 37 10.21 10.05 -16.07
C LEU A 37 9.52 10.84 -14.96
N GLY A 38 9.05 12.06 -15.28
CA GLY A 38 8.30 12.89 -14.33
C GLY A 38 6.96 12.28 -13.93
N ALA A 39 6.28 11.58 -14.84
CA ALA A 39 5.03 10.87 -14.54
C ALA A 39 5.27 9.64 -13.66
N GLU A 40 6.30 8.84 -13.96
CA GLU A 40 6.71 7.68 -13.15
C GLU A 40 7.12 8.12 -11.73
N LEU A 41 7.84 9.24 -11.58
CA LEU A 41 8.22 9.78 -10.26
C LEU A 41 7.00 10.19 -9.44
N ARG A 42 6.05 10.93 -10.03
CA ARG A 42 4.81 11.35 -9.35
C ARG A 42 3.95 10.15 -8.96
N LEU A 43 3.91 9.13 -9.81
CA LEU A 43 3.24 7.87 -9.50
C LEU A 43 3.90 7.18 -8.31
N ALA A 44 5.24 7.08 -8.29
CA ALA A 44 5.98 6.51 -7.16
C ALA A 44 5.76 7.29 -5.86
N GLN A 45 5.77 8.62 -5.91
CA GLN A 45 5.48 9.47 -4.73
C GLN A 45 4.05 9.24 -4.21
N THR A 46 3.07 9.10 -5.10
CA THR A 46 1.68 8.82 -4.72
C THR A 46 1.55 7.41 -4.13
N ALA A 47 2.21 6.43 -4.72
CA ALA A 47 2.26 5.06 -4.19
C ALA A 47 2.92 5.00 -2.81
N ALA A 48 4.00 5.75 -2.58
CA ALA A 48 4.64 5.86 -1.28
C ALA A 48 3.67 6.45 -0.23
N LEU A 49 2.95 7.51 -0.56
CA LEU A 49 1.93 8.08 0.33
C LEU A 49 0.82 7.08 0.65
N LEU A 50 0.36 6.33 -0.35
CA LEU A 50 -0.64 5.28 -0.13
C LEU A 50 -0.11 4.16 0.76
N LEU A 51 1.16 3.75 0.58
CA LEU A 51 1.79 2.71 1.41
C LEU A 51 1.88 3.15 2.87
N VAL A 52 2.31 4.39 3.13
CA VAL A 52 2.29 4.96 4.49
C VAL A 52 0.88 5.00 5.06
N PHE A 53 -0.11 5.40 4.25
CA PHE A 53 -1.49 5.48 4.68
C PHE A 53 -2.07 4.12 5.09
N VAL A 54 -1.86 3.06 4.29
CA VAL A 54 -2.34 1.71 4.64
C VAL A 54 -1.55 1.11 5.80
N ALA A 55 -0.23 1.27 5.84
CA ALA A 55 0.61 0.78 6.94
C ALA A 55 0.29 1.47 8.27
N GLY A 56 -0.09 2.75 8.23
CA GLY A 56 -0.54 3.51 9.39
C GLY A 56 -1.80 2.94 10.05
N ALA A 57 -2.59 2.12 9.34
CA ALA A 57 -3.75 1.46 9.93
C ALA A 57 -3.33 0.52 11.08
N TYR A 58 -2.17 -0.14 10.99
CA TYR A 58 -1.65 -0.97 12.08
C TYR A 58 -1.44 -0.18 13.38
N LEU A 59 -0.96 1.06 13.28
CA LEU A 59 -0.83 1.95 14.43
C LEU A 59 -2.20 2.31 15.02
N GLY A 60 -3.17 2.62 14.17
CA GLY A 60 -4.54 2.96 14.59
C GLY A 60 -5.24 1.79 15.30
N PHE A 61 -5.14 0.58 14.76
CA PHE A 61 -5.68 -0.62 15.41
C PHE A 61 -4.98 -0.91 16.72
N THR A 62 -3.64 -0.87 16.75
CA THR A 62 -2.87 -1.07 17.99
C THR A 62 -3.25 -0.07 19.08
N ALA A 63 -3.42 1.21 18.73
CA ALA A 63 -3.79 2.26 19.68
C ALA A 63 -5.24 2.13 20.19
N ALA A 64 -6.16 1.57 19.39
CA ALA A 64 -7.55 1.37 19.76
C ALA A 64 -7.79 0.10 20.58
N ALA A 65 -6.83 -0.81 20.64
CA ALA A 65 -6.94 -2.06 21.37
C ALA A 65 -6.55 -1.94 22.85
N ALA A 66 -7.10 -2.82 23.69
CA ALA A 66 -6.56 -3.03 25.02
C ALA A 66 -5.09 -3.51 24.93
N PRO A 67 -4.21 -3.15 25.87
CA PRO A 67 -2.80 -3.53 25.83
C PRO A 67 -2.66 -5.04 25.68
N SER A 68 -2.08 -5.48 24.58
CA SER A 68 -1.79 -6.88 24.30
C SER A 68 -0.33 -7.02 23.87
N ALA A 69 0.28 -8.18 24.12
CA ALA A 69 1.68 -8.46 23.80
C ALA A 69 2.03 -8.34 22.30
N ALA A 70 1.02 -8.21 21.43
CA ALA A 70 1.15 -8.16 19.98
C ALA A 70 1.42 -6.77 19.40
N GLY A 71 1.00 -5.70 20.09
CA GLY A 71 0.98 -4.34 19.51
C GLY A 71 2.35 -3.81 19.10
N GLY A 72 3.43 -4.27 19.75
CA GLY A 72 4.80 -3.87 19.39
C GLY A 72 5.22 -4.31 17.99
N LEU A 73 4.75 -5.47 17.53
CA LEU A 73 5.07 -5.99 16.20
C LEU A 73 4.36 -5.21 15.09
N ASP A 74 3.08 -4.90 15.29
CA ASP A 74 2.27 -4.09 14.36
C ASP A 74 2.86 -2.69 14.18
N VAL A 75 3.35 -2.08 15.27
CA VAL A 75 4.06 -0.80 15.24
C VAL A 75 5.38 -0.91 14.47
N ALA A 76 6.17 -1.96 14.72
CA ALA A 76 7.44 -2.18 14.03
C ALA A 76 7.24 -2.42 12.53
N LEU A 77 6.22 -3.19 12.14
CA LEU A 77 5.86 -3.42 10.74
C LEU A 77 5.39 -2.13 10.06
N GLY A 78 4.53 -1.35 10.72
CA GLY A 78 4.09 -0.04 10.24
C GLY A 78 5.28 0.90 10.00
N LEU A 79 6.22 0.97 10.94
CA LEU A 79 7.45 1.75 10.79
C LEU A 79 8.33 1.24 9.65
N GLY A 80 8.46 -0.08 9.50
CA GLY A 80 9.22 -0.69 8.40
C GLY A 80 8.69 -0.28 7.02
N PHE A 81 7.37 -0.37 6.82
CA PHE A 81 6.74 0.10 5.58
C PHE A 81 6.88 1.60 5.38
N PHE A 82 6.80 2.40 6.45
CA PHE A 82 7.08 3.84 6.39
C PHE A 82 8.50 4.11 5.89
N VAL A 83 9.52 3.43 6.44
CA VAL A 83 10.91 3.60 6.01
C VAL A 83 11.07 3.25 4.53
N VAL A 84 10.48 2.15 4.07
CA VAL A 84 10.50 1.76 2.64
C VAL A 84 9.83 2.84 1.78
N ALA A 85 8.67 3.36 2.20
CA ALA A 85 7.94 4.40 1.47
C ALA A 85 8.70 5.74 1.45
N ALA A 86 9.36 6.13 2.53
CA ALA A 86 10.18 7.34 2.61
C ALA A 86 11.44 7.23 1.75
N HIS A 87 11.98 6.02 1.64
CA HIS A 87 13.21 5.74 0.90
C HIS A 87 13.00 5.63 -0.61
N ALA A 88 11.90 5.02 -1.06
CA ALA A 88 11.66 4.77 -2.48
C ALA A 88 11.74 6.02 -3.38
N PRO A 89 11.21 7.21 -3.01
CA PRO A 89 11.32 8.43 -3.82
C PRO A 89 12.74 8.97 -3.99
N THR A 90 13.73 8.46 -3.26
CA THR A 90 15.15 8.82 -3.42
C THR A 90 15.84 8.05 -4.55
N ARG A 91 15.12 7.12 -5.19
CA ARG A 91 15.62 6.25 -6.26
C ARG A 91 15.15 6.71 -7.62
N ASP A 92 15.75 6.12 -8.65
CA ASP A 92 15.25 6.26 -10.01
C ASP A 92 13.78 5.83 -10.07
N PRO A 93 12.89 6.53 -10.81
CA PRO A 93 11.46 6.27 -10.79
C PRO A 93 11.07 4.82 -11.04
N ARG A 94 11.80 4.13 -11.92
CA ARG A 94 11.62 2.70 -12.19
C ARG A 94 11.92 1.84 -10.97
N GLU A 95 13.07 2.06 -10.34
CA GLU A 95 13.48 1.31 -9.16
C GLU A 95 12.50 1.59 -8.01
N ALA A 96 12.11 2.85 -7.83
CA ALA A 96 11.11 3.26 -6.84
C ALA A 96 9.77 2.51 -7.02
N LEU A 97 9.24 2.44 -8.25
CA LEU A 97 8.01 1.72 -8.55
C LEU A 97 8.12 0.20 -8.29
N ILE A 98 9.27 -0.41 -8.56
CA ILE A 98 9.51 -1.83 -8.25
C ILE A 98 9.55 -2.05 -6.74
N ILE A 99 10.31 -1.22 -6.01
CA ILE A 99 10.39 -1.29 -4.54
C ILE A 99 8.99 -1.17 -3.94
N LEU A 100 8.19 -0.19 -4.40
CA LEU A 100 6.84 0.03 -3.91
C LEU A 100 5.90 -1.13 -4.27
N ALA A 101 6.00 -1.68 -5.48
CA ALA A 101 5.22 -2.85 -5.87
C ALA A 101 5.49 -4.05 -4.95
N LEU A 102 6.77 -4.30 -4.65
CA LEU A 102 7.18 -5.36 -3.73
C LEU A 102 6.76 -5.07 -2.28
N ALA A 103 6.82 -3.81 -1.85
CA ALA A 103 6.40 -3.41 -0.51
C ALA A 103 4.88 -3.60 -0.31
N PHE A 104 4.07 -3.24 -1.30
CA PHE A 104 2.63 -3.53 -1.27
C PHE A 104 2.35 -5.03 -1.25
N LEU A 105 3.09 -5.83 -2.03
CA LEU A 105 2.95 -7.28 -1.99
C LEU A 105 3.34 -7.85 -0.61
N ALA A 106 4.42 -7.36 -0.02
CA ALA A 106 4.84 -7.73 1.33
C ALA A 106 3.79 -7.35 2.38
N HIS A 107 3.18 -6.16 2.26
CA HIS A 107 2.09 -5.75 3.14
C HIS A 107 0.89 -6.68 3.01
N ALA A 108 0.51 -7.06 1.78
CA ALA A 108 -0.55 -8.02 1.56
C ALA A 108 -0.23 -9.38 2.20
N VAL A 109 1.01 -9.87 2.12
CA VAL A 109 1.43 -11.09 2.81
C VAL A 109 1.26 -10.94 4.32
N VAL A 110 1.69 -9.82 4.90
CA VAL A 110 1.50 -9.53 6.33
C VAL A 110 0.01 -9.52 6.70
N ASP A 111 -0.87 -8.90 5.90
CA ASP A 111 -2.33 -8.92 6.12
C ASP A 111 -2.89 -10.36 6.15
N ILE A 112 -2.38 -11.24 5.29
CA ILE A 112 -2.76 -12.66 5.27
C ILE A 112 -2.20 -13.43 6.48
N LEU A 113 -0.97 -13.15 6.91
CA LEU A 113 -0.35 -13.80 8.07
C LEU A 113 -1.01 -13.42 9.41
N HIS A 114 -1.71 -12.28 9.45
CA HIS A 114 -2.59 -11.91 10.56
C HIS A 114 -3.91 -12.69 10.60
N ARG A 115 -4.23 -13.51 9.59
CA ARG A 115 -5.30 -14.53 9.69
C ARG A 115 -4.89 -15.60 10.71
N PRO A 116 -5.85 -16.27 11.39
CA PRO A 116 -5.52 -17.10 12.54
C PRO A 116 -4.46 -18.14 12.23
N GLY A 117 -3.29 -17.99 12.86
CA GLY A 117 -2.22 -19.00 12.86
C GLY A 117 -0.78 -18.51 12.94
N VAL A 118 -0.44 -17.30 12.48
CA VAL A 118 0.98 -16.87 12.37
C VAL A 118 1.34 -15.60 13.14
N LEU A 119 0.45 -14.59 13.16
CA LEU A 119 0.60 -13.38 13.97
C LEU A 119 -0.54 -13.27 14.99
N PRO A 120 -0.37 -12.58 16.14
CA PRO A 120 -1.37 -12.57 17.19
C PRO A 120 -2.70 -11.99 16.68
N VAL A 121 -3.75 -12.80 16.77
CA VAL A 121 -5.10 -12.39 16.38
C VAL A 121 -5.73 -11.69 17.57
N GLY A 122 -6.22 -10.46 17.40
CA GLY A 122 -6.95 -9.82 18.50
C GLY A 122 -7.65 -8.51 18.21
N ILE A 123 -7.32 -7.80 17.12
CA ILE A 123 -7.73 -6.39 16.99
C ILE A 123 -8.43 -6.10 15.66
N VAL A 124 -8.05 -6.76 14.57
CA VAL A 124 -8.48 -6.39 13.21
C VAL A 124 -9.50 -7.38 12.65
N PRO A 125 -10.68 -6.93 12.15
CA PRO A 125 -11.67 -7.82 11.57
C PRO A 125 -11.15 -8.59 10.33
N LEU A 126 -11.53 -9.86 10.18
CA LEU A 126 -11.08 -10.72 9.06
C LEU A 126 -11.40 -10.15 7.66
N TRP A 127 -12.57 -9.51 7.53
CA TRP A 127 -12.97 -8.86 6.28
C TRP A 127 -12.02 -7.72 5.90
N TYR A 128 -11.49 -7.00 6.90
CA TYR A 128 -10.55 -5.90 6.69
C TYR A 128 -9.22 -6.44 6.20
N LEU A 129 -8.66 -7.45 6.88
CA LEU A 129 -7.39 -8.06 6.46
C LEU A 129 -7.45 -8.60 5.03
N THR A 130 -8.57 -9.24 4.67
CA THR A 130 -8.76 -9.76 3.31
C THR A 130 -8.92 -8.64 2.29
N GLY A 131 -9.71 -7.61 2.59
CA GLY A 131 -9.86 -6.44 1.72
C GLY A 131 -8.56 -5.66 1.53
N CYS A 132 -7.80 -5.48 2.61
CA CYS A 132 -6.50 -4.82 2.63
C CYS A 132 -5.49 -5.59 1.79
N ALA A 133 -5.40 -6.92 1.96
CA ALA A 133 -4.53 -7.76 1.14
C ALA A 133 -4.85 -7.64 -0.37
N VAL A 134 -6.12 -7.72 -0.75
CA VAL A 134 -6.54 -7.55 -2.15
C VAL A 134 -6.21 -6.15 -2.66
N TYR A 135 -6.51 -5.11 -1.88
CA TYR A 135 -6.19 -3.74 -2.22
C TYR A 135 -4.69 -3.56 -2.46
N ASN A 136 -3.86 -4.05 -1.55
CA ASN A 136 -2.40 -3.98 -1.64
C ASN A 136 -1.86 -4.70 -2.89
N VAL A 137 -2.35 -5.91 -3.20
CA VAL A 137 -1.98 -6.61 -4.44
C VAL A 137 -2.33 -5.79 -5.68
N VAL A 138 -3.53 -5.19 -5.73
CA VAL A 138 -3.97 -4.37 -6.86
C VAL A 138 -3.10 -3.12 -7.00
N ILE A 139 -2.82 -2.38 -5.92
CA ILE A 139 -1.96 -1.20 -5.97
C ILE A 139 -0.53 -1.57 -6.36
N GLY A 140 0.00 -2.69 -5.84
CA GLY A 140 1.31 -3.21 -6.23
C GLY A 140 1.39 -3.52 -7.72
N ALA A 141 0.37 -4.18 -8.28
CA ALA A 141 0.29 -4.43 -9.72
C ALA A 141 0.21 -3.13 -10.53
N LEU A 142 -0.54 -2.13 -10.05
CA LEU A 142 -0.64 -0.81 -10.68
C LEU A 142 0.67 0.00 -10.60
N CYS A 143 1.52 -0.24 -9.60
CA CYS A 143 2.87 0.34 -9.56
C CYS A 143 3.75 -0.26 -10.66
N TYR A 144 3.64 -1.57 -10.91
CA TYR A 144 4.46 -2.28 -11.89
C TYR A 144 3.98 -2.09 -13.34
N LEU A 145 2.67 -1.91 -13.54
CA LEU A 145 2.02 -1.89 -14.86
C LEU A 145 2.70 -0.94 -15.88
N PRO A 146 3.04 0.33 -15.58
CA PRO A 146 3.67 1.23 -16.54
C PRO A 146 5.06 0.76 -17.00
N LEU A 147 5.72 -0.12 -16.24
CA LEU A 147 7.06 -0.62 -16.56
C LEU A 147 7.06 -1.70 -17.65
N LEU A 148 5.89 -2.32 -17.93
CA LEU A 148 5.76 -3.37 -18.94
C LEU A 148 5.88 -2.86 -20.38
N LYS A 149 5.58 -1.58 -20.62
CA LYS A 149 5.49 -0.99 -21.96
C LYS A 149 6.71 -0.12 -22.29
N ARG A 150 7.89 -0.72 -22.24
CA ARG A 150 9.14 -0.09 -22.69
C ARG A 150 9.57 -0.68 -24.03
#